data_AF-A0A3M2D3V1-F1
#
_entry.id   AF-A0A3M2D3V1-F1
#
_cell.length_a   1.000
_cell.length_b   1.000
_cell.length_c   1.000
_cell.angle_alpha   90.00
_cell.angle_beta   90.00
_cell.angle_gamma   90.00
#
_symmetry.space_group_name_H-M   'P 1'
#
loop_
_entity.id
_entity.type
_entity.pdbx_description
1 polymer ?
#
loop_
_entity_poly.entity_id
_entity_poly.type
_entity_poly.pdbx_seq_one_letter_code
_entity_poly.pdbx_strand_id
1 'polypeptide(L)'
;MPEYLAPGVYVEETSFRAKSIEGVGTSTTGFVGPTRKGPIGGTPELITSFGDFERIYGGFRNLSFSDAPDRPLNYLAHAVRHYFDNGGSRLYVSRTFQPTGDDGIARQPSPFVVGTDTDDPANRARFVARFPGSAGNGRITVRLFALPAMVKTLDSAPQGSMLRVISGGTTTHYIKRASGWQDDATPTPGTLDLSGLSPTDTPGDSAELLTMTVQAEDGDGQVMLYEELGFDPDHPKAISDVLGLTPSRRRDALENLFALEIGTNITAFTLRAGLFGSGDTYIARLAGGNDGNAPQRGSRTTPGTYEAALAELETLEDISIVAAPGHSAYAQFQGI
;
A
#
# COMPACT_ATOMS: atom_id res chain seq x y z
N MET A 1 43.60 16.79 25.61
CA MET A 1 44.93 16.38 26.12
C MET A 1 45.19 17.13 27.41
N PRO A 2 45.66 16.48 28.48
CA PRO A 2 46.11 17.20 29.67
C PRO A 2 47.39 17.96 29.34
N GLU A 3 47.51 19.19 29.80
CA GLU A 3 48.70 20.01 29.60
C GLU A 3 49.49 20.05 30.90
N TYR A 4 50.70 19.48 30.89
CA TYR A 4 51.54 19.31 32.08
C TYR A 4 52.55 20.47 32.18
N LEU A 5 52.35 21.37 33.14
CA LEU A 5 53.08 22.65 33.23
C LEU A 5 54.38 22.61 34.08
N ALA A 6 54.81 21.46 34.58
CA ALA A 6 56.07 21.34 35.33
C ALA A 6 56.76 19.97 35.15
N PRO A 7 58.11 19.90 35.15
CA PRO A 7 58.84 18.66 35.01
C PRO A 7 58.61 17.73 36.21
N GLY A 8 58.10 16.51 35.96
CA GLY A 8 57.80 15.48 36.94
C GLY A 8 57.40 14.15 36.29
N VAL A 9 57.28 13.09 37.09
CA VAL A 9 56.74 11.79 36.63
C VAL A 9 55.23 11.79 36.85
N TYR A 10 54.46 11.63 35.77
CA TYR A 10 53.01 11.55 35.80
C TYR A 10 52.57 10.13 35.47
N VAL A 11 51.68 9.57 36.30
CA VAL A 11 51.03 8.28 36.06
C VAL A 11 49.60 8.57 35.66
N GLU A 12 49.24 8.18 34.44
CA GLU A 12 47.86 8.29 33.94
C GLU A 12 47.22 6.90 34.01
N GLU A 13 46.32 6.69 34.97
CA GLU A 13 45.51 5.47 35.03
C GLU A 13 44.38 5.57 34.01
N THR A 14 44.55 4.88 32.88
CA THR A 14 43.43 4.62 31.99
C THR A 14 42.57 3.50 32.59
N SER A 15 41.29 3.78 32.83
CA SER A 15 40.33 2.75 33.23
C SER A 15 40.24 1.70 32.11
N PHE A 16 40.85 0.54 32.30
CA PHE A 16 40.69 -0.66 31.46
C PHE A 16 39.38 -1.40 31.75
N ARG A 17 38.26 -0.70 32.00
CA ARG A 17 36.96 -1.36 31.84
C ARG A 17 36.83 -1.66 30.35
N ALA A 18 37.17 -2.89 29.96
CA ALA A 18 36.84 -3.41 28.65
C ALA A 18 35.38 -3.04 28.40
N LYS A 19 35.06 -2.49 27.22
CA LYS A 19 33.67 -2.38 26.80
C LYS A 19 33.04 -3.76 27.07
N SER A 20 32.00 -3.80 27.90
CA SER A 20 31.26 -5.05 28.10
C SER A 20 30.92 -5.57 26.72
N ILE A 21 31.28 -6.81 26.45
CA ILE A 21 30.84 -7.49 25.24
C ILE A 21 29.32 -7.58 25.39
N GLU A 22 28.61 -6.72 24.66
CA GLU A 22 27.16 -6.82 24.60
C GLU A 22 26.82 -8.17 23.96
N GLY A 23 25.87 -8.87 24.57
CA GLY A 23 25.34 -10.08 23.97
C GLY A 23 24.67 -9.71 22.65
N VAL A 24 25.31 -10.01 21.53
CA VAL A 24 24.71 -9.84 20.20
C VAL A 24 23.58 -10.87 20.08
N GLY A 25 22.38 -10.41 19.74
CA GLY A 25 21.24 -11.30 19.53
C GLY A 25 21.51 -12.27 18.37
N THR A 26 21.77 -13.53 18.68
CA THR A 26 22.08 -14.58 17.68
C THR A 26 20.85 -15.07 16.89
N SER A 27 19.71 -14.39 17.02
CA SER A 27 18.40 -14.83 16.51
C SER A 27 17.80 -13.90 15.45
N THR A 28 18.50 -12.83 15.06
CA THR A 28 18.05 -11.94 14.00
C THR A 28 18.65 -12.41 12.68
N THR A 29 17.76 -12.77 11.76
CA THR A 29 18.13 -13.29 10.44
C THR A 29 17.73 -12.27 9.36
N GLY A 30 18.48 -12.21 8.26
CA GLY A 30 18.16 -11.44 7.06
C GLY A 30 18.06 -12.37 5.86
N PHE A 31 16.92 -12.39 5.17
CA PHE A 31 16.75 -13.12 3.92
C PHE A 31 16.71 -12.16 2.74
N VAL A 32 17.34 -12.59 1.64
CA VAL A 32 17.35 -11.89 0.36
C VAL A 32 16.77 -12.78 -0.72
N GLY A 33 15.89 -12.21 -1.55
CA GLY A 33 15.44 -12.89 -2.75
C GLY A 33 14.19 -12.30 -3.38
N PRO A 34 13.71 -12.90 -4.47
CA PRO A 34 12.53 -12.45 -5.19
C PRO A 34 11.25 -12.87 -4.47
N THR A 35 10.22 -12.04 -4.57
CA THR A 35 8.90 -12.28 -3.97
C THR A 35 7.79 -11.82 -4.92
N ARG A 36 6.54 -12.26 -4.66
CA ARG A 36 5.35 -12.01 -5.50
C ARG A 36 4.87 -10.55 -5.47
N LYS A 37 5.09 -9.85 -4.36
CA LYS A 37 4.79 -8.42 -4.13
C LYS A 37 5.71 -7.85 -3.03
N GLY A 38 5.53 -6.58 -2.69
CA GLY A 38 6.19 -5.92 -1.56
C GLY A 38 7.17 -4.82 -1.94
N PRO A 39 7.65 -4.05 -0.95
CA PRO A 39 8.55 -2.93 -1.20
C PRO A 39 9.85 -3.39 -1.88
N ILE A 40 10.37 -2.51 -2.74
CA ILE A 40 11.71 -2.62 -3.34
C ILE A 40 12.54 -1.45 -2.81
N GLY A 41 13.75 -1.70 -2.35
CA GLY A 41 14.60 -0.63 -1.82
C GLY A 41 14.22 -0.16 -0.41
N GLY A 42 15.15 0.57 0.19
CA GLY A 42 14.99 1.19 1.51
C GLY A 42 15.34 0.24 2.66
N THR A 43 14.93 0.61 3.87
CA THR A 43 15.16 -0.21 5.06
C THR A 43 14.32 -1.50 4.99
N PRO A 44 14.94 -2.68 5.03
CA PRO A 44 14.23 -3.96 5.03
C PRO A 44 13.24 -4.06 6.19
N GLU A 45 12.08 -4.67 5.95
CA GLU A 45 11.02 -4.74 6.95
C GLU A 45 11.24 -5.91 7.90
N LEU A 46 11.06 -5.68 9.21
CA LEU A 46 11.07 -6.73 10.22
C LEU A 46 9.74 -7.46 10.21
N ILE A 47 9.79 -8.76 9.96
CA ILE A 47 8.64 -9.65 10.10
C ILE A 47 8.84 -10.61 11.26
N THR A 48 7.75 -10.95 11.94
CA THR A 48 7.75 -11.78 13.16
C THR A 48 6.96 -13.08 13.00
N SER A 49 6.28 -13.23 11.87
CA SER A 49 5.52 -14.41 11.52
C SER A 49 5.49 -14.64 10.01
N PHE A 50 5.14 -15.86 9.60
CA PHE A 50 4.87 -16.14 8.18
C PHE A 50 3.64 -15.37 7.66
N GLY A 51 2.65 -15.07 8.50
CA GLY A 51 1.51 -14.24 8.10
C GLY A 51 1.91 -12.81 7.74
N ASP A 52 2.89 -12.23 8.43
CA ASP A 52 3.45 -10.91 8.07
C ASP A 52 4.11 -10.97 6.68
N PHE A 53 4.83 -12.05 6.40
CA PHE A 53 5.45 -12.29 5.10
C PHE A 53 4.42 -12.40 3.98
N GLU A 54 3.38 -13.23 4.15
CA GLU A 54 2.33 -13.40 3.11
C GLU A 54 1.64 -12.08 2.78
N ARG A 55 1.40 -11.27 3.80
CA ARG A 55 0.72 -9.99 3.66
C ARG A 55 1.59 -8.92 2.98
N ILE A 56 2.90 -8.85 3.23
CA ILE A 56 3.81 -7.86 2.62
C ILE A 56 4.41 -8.35 1.29
N TYR A 57 4.90 -9.59 1.26
CA TYR A 57 5.72 -10.13 0.18
C TYR A 57 5.00 -11.16 -0.70
N GLY A 58 3.85 -11.66 -0.25
CA GLY A 58 3.06 -12.69 -0.94
C GLY A 58 3.35 -14.12 -0.46
N GLY A 59 2.59 -15.08 -0.97
CA GLY A 59 2.59 -16.46 -0.47
C GLY A 59 3.46 -17.43 -1.27
N PHE A 60 3.12 -18.72 -1.18
CA PHE A 60 3.83 -19.82 -1.84
C PHE A 60 3.63 -19.91 -3.36
N ARG A 61 2.86 -19.01 -3.97
CA ARG A 61 2.65 -19.07 -5.42
C ARG A 61 3.98 -18.90 -6.15
N ASN A 62 4.10 -19.66 -7.23
CA ASN A 62 5.29 -19.68 -8.07
C ASN A 62 5.59 -18.31 -8.69
N LEU A 63 6.85 -17.93 -8.76
CA LEU A 63 7.32 -16.74 -9.47
C LEU A 63 7.35 -17.04 -10.97
N SER A 64 7.06 -16.03 -11.80
CA SER A 64 7.09 -16.13 -13.25
C SER A 64 8.10 -15.13 -13.81
N PHE A 65 9.36 -15.53 -13.90
CA PHE A 65 10.42 -14.70 -14.48
C PHE A 65 10.37 -14.69 -16.01
N SER A 66 10.57 -13.52 -16.61
CA SER A 66 10.53 -13.37 -18.07
C SER A 66 11.72 -14.03 -18.79
N ASP A 67 12.90 -14.05 -18.17
CA ASP A 67 14.15 -14.60 -18.73
C ASP A 67 14.54 -15.97 -18.16
N ALA A 68 13.78 -16.50 -17.19
CA ALA A 68 14.04 -17.81 -16.57
C ALA A 68 12.74 -18.56 -16.18
N PRO A 69 11.91 -18.95 -17.16
CA PRO A 69 10.59 -19.55 -16.89
C PRO A 69 10.68 -20.91 -16.16
N ASP A 70 11.82 -21.61 -16.25
CA ASP A 70 12.04 -22.91 -15.62
C ASP A 70 12.33 -22.84 -14.11
N ARG A 71 12.36 -21.64 -13.51
CA ARG A 71 12.56 -21.44 -12.06
C ARG A 71 11.30 -20.92 -11.37
N PRO A 72 10.19 -21.68 -11.36
CA PRO A 72 8.94 -21.15 -10.88
C PRO A 72 8.84 -21.12 -9.36
N LEU A 73 9.60 -21.93 -8.61
CA LEU A 73 9.34 -22.09 -7.18
C LEU A 73 9.77 -20.85 -6.38
N ASN A 74 8.86 -20.36 -5.52
CA ASN A 74 9.17 -19.27 -4.58
C ASN A 74 9.93 -19.82 -3.36
N TYR A 75 11.22 -20.12 -3.55
CA TYR A 75 12.08 -20.66 -2.50
C TYR A 75 12.16 -19.77 -1.25
N LEU A 76 12.07 -18.46 -1.43
CA LEU A 76 12.09 -17.51 -0.32
C LEU A 76 10.88 -17.72 0.59
N ALA A 77 9.66 -17.83 0.04
CA ALA A 77 8.46 -18.12 0.83
C ALA A 77 8.56 -19.44 1.62
N HIS A 78 9.08 -20.50 0.98
CA HIS A 78 9.32 -21.78 1.66
C HIS A 78 10.35 -21.68 2.79
N ALA A 79 11.47 -21.00 2.55
CA ALA A 79 12.49 -20.80 3.57
C ALA A 79 11.98 -19.97 4.75
N VAL A 80 11.18 -18.93 4.51
CA VAL A 80 10.56 -18.11 5.56
C VAL A 80 9.60 -18.96 6.39
N ARG A 81 8.78 -19.79 5.75
CA ARG A 81 7.88 -20.72 6.44
C ARG A 81 8.67 -21.65 7.37
N HIS A 82 9.69 -22.31 6.84
CA HIS A 82 10.52 -23.22 7.62
C HIS A 82 11.28 -22.49 8.73
N TYR A 83 11.75 -21.26 8.51
CA TYR A 83 12.41 -20.47 9.53
C TYR A 83 11.51 -20.26 10.76
N PHE A 84 10.27 -19.82 10.56
CA PHE A 84 9.33 -19.61 11.66
C PHE A 84 8.84 -20.93 12.28
N ASP A 85 8.62 -21.97 11.48
CA ASP A 85 8.23 -23.30 12.00
C ASP A 85 9.34 -23.93 12.88
N ASN A 86 10.61 -23.57 12.67
CA ASN A 86 11.75 -24.04 13.47
C ASN A 86 12.15 -23.09 14.62
N GLY A 87 11.28 -22.15 15.00
CA GLY A 87 11.49 -21.28 16.16
C GLY A 87 12.25 -19.98 15.88
N GLY A 88 12.42 -19.60 14.61
CA GLY A 88 12.82 -18.24 14.24
C GLY A 88 11.80 -17.22 14.72
N SER A 89 12.25 -16.05 15.19
CA SER A 89 11.36 -15.03 15.80
C SER A 89 11.46 -13.66 15.15
N ARG A 90 12.61 -13.33 14.55
CA ARG A 90 12.88 -12.04 13.91
C ARG A 90 13.54 -12.27 12.56
N LEU A 91 12.93 -11.78 11.50
CA LEU A 91 13.46 -11.90 10.15
C LEU A 91 13.32 -10.57 9.42
N TYR A 92 14.41 -10.07 8.86
CA TYR A 92 14.39 -8.99 7.88
C TYR A 92 14.34 -9.58 6.48
N VAL A 93 13.54 -8.99 5.59
CA VAL A 93 13.46 -9.42 4.20
C VAL A 93 13.81 -8.26 3.28
N SER A 94 14.87 -8.43 2.49
CA SER A 94 15.18 -7.54 1.38
C SER A 94 14.78 -8.20 0.06
N ARG A 95 13.89 -7.53 -0.68
CA ARG A 95 13.29 -8.04 -1.90
C ARG A 95 14.14 -7.65 -3.10
N THR A 96 14.50 -8.63 -3.93
CA THR A 96 15.07 -8.39 -5.25
C THR A 96 13.97 -8.36 -6.31
N PHE A 97 13.94 -7.32 -7.15
CA PHE A 97 13.07 -7.23 -8.32
C PHE A 97 13.84 -6.59 -9.47
N GLN A 98 13.98 -7.31 -10.59
CA GLN A 98 14.66 -6.80 -11.78
C GLN A 98 13.63 -6.49 -12.88
N PRO A 99 13.43 -5.21 -13.26
CA PRO A 99 12.43 -4.84 -14.26
C PRO A 99 12.70 -5.45 -15.66
N THR A 100 11.63 -5.69 -16.43
CA THR A 100 11.68 -6.31 -17.77
C THR A 100 11.58 -5.30 -18.92
N GLY A 101 11.67 -4.00 -18.62
CA GLY A 101 11.49 -2.89 -19.57
C GLY A 101 10.28 -2.00 -19.24
N ASP A 102 9.36 -2.52 -18.41
CA ASP A 102 8.34 -1.77 -17.68
C ASP A 102 8.69 -1.75 -16.17
N ASP A 103 7.86 -1.11 -15.36
CA ASP A 103 8.06 -1.08 -13.90
C ASP A 103 7.43 -2.26 -13.15
N GLY A 104 6.79 -3.21 -13.86
CA GLY A 104 6.09 -4.35 -13.28
C GLY A 104 4.94 -4.02 -12.34
N ILE A 105 4.45 -2.78 -12.33
CA ILE A 105 3.32 -2.34 -11.49
C ILE A 105 2.01 -2.55 -12.23
N ALA A 106 1.13 -3.35 -11.63
CA ALA A 106 -0.20 -3.56 -12.17
C ALA A 106 -1.07 -2.29 -12.08
N ARG A 107 -1.74 -1.94 -13.17
CA ARG A 107 -2.61 -0.76 -13.25
C ARG A 107 -3.93 -1.15 -13.88
N GLN A 108 -4.98 -0.45 -13.50
CA GLN A 108 -6.23 -0.51 -14.22
C GLN A 108 -6.03 0.10 -15.63
N PRO A 109 -6.26 -0.65 -16.72
CA PRO A 109 -5.98 -0.18 -18.09
C PRO A 109 -6.85 1.01 -18.52
N SER A 110 -8.09 1.07 -18.03
CA SER A 110 -9.06 2.11 -18.37
C SER A 110 -9.32 2.99 -17.15
N PRO A 111 -8.52 4.04 -16.90
CA PRO A 111 -8.84 5.01 -15.85
C PRO A 111 -10.19 5.67 -16.15
N PHE A 112 -10.87 6.17 -15.12
CA PHE A 112 -11.91 7.16 -15.37
C PHE A 112 -11.26 8.55 -15.43
N VAL A 113 -11.82 9.42 -16.25
CA VAL A 113 -11.27 10.73 -16.59
C VAL A 113 -12.37 11.78 -16.49
N VAL A 114 -12.02 12.97 -16.03
CA VAL A 114 -12.85 14.17 -16.05
C VAL A 114 -12.33 15.15 -17.10
N GLY A 115 -13.24 15.77 -17.86
CA GLY A 115 -12.87 16.74 -18.89
C GLY A 115 -12.41 16.09 -20.20
N THR A 116 -11.79 16.90 -21.07
CA THR A 116 -11.42 16.50 -22.44
C THR A 116 -9.96 16.07 -22.58
N ASP A 117 -9.09 16.45 -21.64
CA ASP A 117 -7.69 16.05 -21.65
C ASP A 117 -7.52 14.77 -20.83
N THR A 118 -7.56 13.64 -21.54
CA THR A 118 -7.48 12.29 -20.96
C THR A 118 -6.07 11.86 -20.58
N ASP A 119 -5.06 12.56 -21.07
CA ASP A 119 -3.66 12.20 -20.88
C ASP A 119 -3.07 12.86 -19.62
N ASP A 120 -3.65 13.97 -19.16
CA ASP A 120 -3.26 14.65 -17.93
C ASP A 120 -3.53 13.80 -16.67
N PRO A 121 -2.50 13.44 -15.88
CA PRO A 121 -2.67 12.78 -14.58
C PRO A 121 -3.59 13.52 -13.62
N ALA A 122 -3.70 14.85 -13.70
CA ALA A 122 -4.58 15.65 -12.86
C ALA A 122 -6.07 15.34 -13.09
N ASN A 123 -6.42 14.88 -14.30
CA ASN A 123 -7.80 14.66 -14.73
C ASN A 123 -8.29 13.23 -14.59
N ARG A 124 -7.45 12.30 -14.10
CA ARG A 124 -7.79 10.88 -14.07
C ARG A 124 -7.73 10.31 -12.67
N ALA A 125 -8.47 9.22 -12.50
CA ALA A 125 -8.30 8.36 -11.34
C ALA A 125 -8.42 6.89 -11.72
N ARG A 126 -7.61 6.06 -11.06
CA ARG A 126 -7.49 4.64 -11.36
C ARG A 126 -6.92 3.87 -10.20
N PHE A 127 -7.27 2.59 -10.13
CA PHE A 127 -6.60 1.69 -9.21
C PHE A 127 -5.25 1.23 -9.76
N VAL A 128 -4.26 1.17 -8.89
CA VAL A 128 -2.90 0.72 -9.18
C VAL A 128 -2.38 -0.15 -8.03
N ALA A 129 -1.49 -1.09 -8.31
CA ALA A 129 -0.70 -1.74 -7.29
C ALA A 129 0.37 -0.76 -6.78
N ARG A 130 0.73 -0.84 -5.49
CA ARG A 130 1.81 -0.03 -4.91
C ARG A 130 3.19 -0.54 -5.30
N PHE A 131 3.29 -1.85 -5.49
CA PHE A 131 4.54 -2.54 -5.67
C PHE A 131 4.52 -3.36 -6.96
N PRO A 132 5.69 -3.54 -7.58
CA PRO A 132 5.80 -4.45 -8.70
C PRO A 132 5.50 -5.89 -8.28
N GLY A 133 4.97 -6.70 -9.18
CA GLY A 133 4.71 -8.12 -8.90
C GLY A 133 3.48 -8.67 -9.60
N SER A 134 3.51 -9.95 -9.93
CA SER A 134 2.36 -10.64 -10.55
C SER A 134 1.14 -10.71 -9.62
N ALA A 135 1.35 -10.68 -8.30
CA ALA A 135 0.25 -10.57 -7.33
C ALA A 135 -0.54 -9.26 -7.45
N GLY A 136 0.01 -8.22 -8.10
CA GLY A 136 -0.75 -7.00 -8.41
C GLY A 136 -1.85 -7.19 -9.46
N ASN A 137 -1.87 -8.30 -10.21
CA ASN A 137 -2.89 -8.58 -11.22
C ASN A 137 -4.20 -9.08 -10.58
N GLY A 138 -4.84 -8.16 -9.86
CA GLY A 138 -6.02 -8.43 -9.05
C GLY A 138 -7.30 -7.85 -9.61
N ARG A 139 -8.37 -8.03 -8.83
CA ARG A 139 -9.69 -7.46 -9.06
C ARG A 139 -10.12 -6.64 -7.87
N ILE A 140 -10.52 -5.40 -8.11
CA ILE A 140 -11.09 -4.52 -7.11
C ILE A 140 -12.58 -4.36 -7.41
N THR A 141 -13.41 -4.70 -6.44
CA THR A 141 -14.85 -4.50 -6.49
C THR A 141 -15.22 -3.41 -5.48
N VAL A 142 -15.76 -2.31 -5.97
CA VAL A 142 -16.27 -1.23 -5.12
C VAL A 142 -17.79 -1.30 -5.13
N ARG A 143 -18.42 -1.26 -3.96
CA ARG A 143 -19.88 -1.23 -3.81
C ARG A 143 -20.31 0.01 -3.09
N LEU A 144 -21.34 0.66 -3.60
CA LEU A 144 -21.99 1.79 -2.95
C LEU A 144 -22.96 1.27 -1.89
N PHE A 145 -22.90 1.85 -0.70
CA PHE A 145 -23.86 1.65 0.37
C PHE A 145 -24.59 2.97 0.63
N ALA A 146 -25.92 2.92 0.57
CA ALA A 146 -26.80 4.05 0.82
C ALA A 146 -27.57 3.80 2.12
N LEU A 147 -27.42 4.70 3.09
CA LEU A 147 -28.09 4.65 4.38
C LEU A 147 -29.13 5.77 4.46
N PRO A 148 -30.42 5.47 4.68
CA PRO A 148 -31.44 6.50 4.84
C PRO A 148 -31.08 7.50 5.94
N ALA A 149 -31.26 8.78 5.65
CA ALA A 149 -30.85 9.87 6.51
C ALA A 149 -32.01 10.84 6.78
N MET A 150 -32.17 11.21 8.04
CA MET A 150 -33.08 12.26 8.52
C MET A 150 -32.27 13.52 8.88
N VAL A 151 -32.93 14.66 9.04
CA VAL A 151 -32.29 15.94 9.40
C VAL A 151 -31.37 15.79 10.63
N LYS A 152 -31.77 15.06 11.67
CA LYS A 152 -30.94 14.78 12.84
C LYS A 152 -29.63 14.05 12.49
N THR A 153 -29.69 13.04 11.62
CA THR A 153 -28.49 12.29 11.21
C THR A 153 -27.58 13.14 10.32
N LEU A 154 -28.16 14.01 9.48
CA LEU A 154 -27.43 14.92 8.62
C LEU A 154 -26.69 16.00 9.42
N ASP A 155 -27.24 16.41 10.56
CA ASP A 155 -26.57 17.36 11.45
C ASP A 155 -25.32 16.74 12.08
N SER A 156 -25.43 15.51 12.58
CA SER A 156 -24.33 14.75 13.19
C SER A 156 -23.30 14.16 12.21
N ALA A 157 -23.56 14.22 10.90
CA ALA A 157 -22.67 13.66 9.90
C ALA A 157 -21.32 14.40 9.89
N PRO A 158 -20.17 13.69 9.85
CA PRO A 158 -18.87 14.32 9.80
C PRO A 158 -18.70 15.14 8.50
N GLN A 159 -17.80 16.11 8.53
CA GLN A 159 -17.38 16.83 7.33
C GLN A 159 -16.88 15.83 6.25
N GLY A 160 -17.12 16.15 4.97
CA GLY A 160 -16.77 15.27 3.86
C GLY A 160 -17.76 14.11 3.62
N SER A 161 -18.78 13.94 4.46
CA SER A 161 -19.86 12.97 4.19
C SER A 161 -20.58 13.32 2.90
N MET A 162 -20.87 12.32 2.06
CA MET A 162 -21.66 12.49 0.84
C MET A 162 -23.12 12.10 1.09
N LEU A 163 -24.03 12.92 0.58
CA LEU A 163 -25.48 12.74 0.67
C LEU A 163 -26.07 12.69 -0.74
N ARG A 164 -26.98 11.76 -0.97
CA ARG A 164 -27.86 11.73 -2.14
C ARG A 164 -29.25 12.16 -1.71
N VAL A 165 -29.79 13.19 -2.34
CA VAL A 165 -31.19 13.62 -2.15
C VAL A 165 -31.95 13.42 -3.45
N ILE A 166 -33.12 12.81 -3.37
CA ILE A 166 -34.06 12.69 -4.47
C ILE A 166 -35.24 13.59 -4.16
N SER A 167 -35.57 14.50 -5.07
CA SER A 167 -36.73 15.41 -4.94
C SER A 167 -37.39 15.60 -6.30
N GLY A 168 -38.67 15.27 -6.41
CA GLY A 168 -39.42 15.35 -7.66
C GLY A 168 -38.80 14.53 -8.79
N GLY A 169 -38.15 13.40 -8.45
CA GLY A 169 -37.43 12.54 -9.39
C GLY A 169 -36.03 13.03 -9.80
N THR A 170 -35.59 14.20 -9.35
CA THR A 170 -34.22 14.69 -9.58
C THR A 170 -33.30 14.20 -8.47
N THR A 171 -32.15 13.62 -8.84
CA THR A 171 -31.12 13.20 -7.88
C THR A 171 -30.03 14.24 -7.81
N THR A 172 -29.82 14.82 -6.63
CA THR A 172 -28.73 15.76 -6.35
C THR A 172 -27.81 15.18 -5.29
N HIS A 173 -26.49 15.33 -5.49
CA HIS A 173 -25.49 14.91 -4.52
C HIS A 173 -24.96 16.13 -3.78
N TYR A 174 -24.76 15.99 -2.47
CA TYR A 174 -24.21 17.03 -1.61
C TYR A 174 -23.04 16.49 -0.79
N ILE A 175 -22.14 17.37 -0.37
CA ILE A 175 -21.08 17.08 0.59
C ILE A 175 -21.23 17.98 1.81
N LYS A 176 -21.04 17.40 3.01
CA LYS A 176 -21.04 18.15 4.25
C LYS A 176 -19.78 19.03 4.34
N ARG A 177 -19.96 20.35 4.39
CA ARG A 177 -18.95 21.36 4.71
C ARG A 177 -19.31 22.05 6.02
N ALA A 178 -18.40 22.90 6.52
CA ALA A 178 -18.65 23.71 7.73
C ALA A 178 -19.88 24.63 7.62
N SER A 179 -20.18 25.11 6.40
CA SER A 179 -21.31 25.97 6.07
C SER A 179 -22.63 25.23 5.81
N GLY A 180 -22.63 23.90 5.86
CA GLY A 180 -23.79 23.06 5.54
C GLY A 180 -23.52 22.09 4.39
N TRP A 181 -24.59 21.58 3.79
CA TRP A 181 -24.54 20.61 2.68
C TRP A 181 -24.48 21.34 1.34
N GLN A 182 -23.42 21.11 0.57
CA GLN A 182 -23.16 21.82 -0.69
C GLN A 182 -23.10 20.85 -1.88
N ASP A 183 -23.70 21.22 -3.02
CA ASP A 183 -23.63 20.45 -4.27
C ASP A 183 -22.40 20.83 -5.12
N ASP A 184 -22.32 20.32 -6.37
CA ASP A 184 -21.20 20.58 -7.29
C ASP A 184 -21.41 21.78 -8.24
N ALA A 185 -22.50 22.54 -8.07
CA ALA A 185 -22.86 23.59 -9.00
C ALA A 185 -21.74 24.65 -9.13
N THR A 186 -21.46 25.03 -10.38
CA THR A 186 -20.41 25.99 -10.74
C THR A 186 -21.06 27.26 -11.31
N PRO A 187 -20.60 28.49 -10.96
CA PRO A 187 -19.44 28.83 -10.13
C PRO A 187 -19.71 28.85 -8.63
N THR A 188 -20.98 28.84 -8.21
CA THR A 188 -21.38 28.91 -6.81
C THR A 188 -22.14 27.64 -6.43
N PRO A 189 -21.61 26.84 -5.49
CA PRO A 189 -22.29 25.65 -4.99
C PRO A 189 -23.67 25.98 -4.41
N GLY A 190 -24.67 25.21 -4.80
CA GLY A 190 -25.98 25.21 -4.17
C GLY A 190 -25.90 24.64 -2.76
N THR A 191 -26.75 25.12 -1.87
CA THR A 191 -26.84 24.62 -0.48
C THR A 191 -28.18 23.90 -0.30
N LEU A 192 -28.17 22.74 0.33
CA LEU A 192 -29.40 22.04 0.71
C LEU A 192 -30.11 22.85 1.80
N ASP A 193 -31.31 23.33 1.49
CA ASP A 193 -32.16 24.00 2.47
C ASP A 193 -32.82 22.96 3.39
N LEU A 194 -32.52 23.06 4.68
CA LEU A 194 -33.12 22.24 5.73
C LEU A 194 -34.07 23.05 6.62
N SER A 195 -34.30 24.32 6.30
CA SER A 195 -35.17 25.18 7.08
C SER A 195 -36.62 24.71 7.03
N GLY A 196 -37.31 24.79 8.17
CA GLY A 196 -38.70 24.31 8.29
C GLY A 196 -38.86 22.80 8.43
N LEU A 197 -37.78 22.01 8.38
CA LEU A 197 -37.81 20.58 8.65
C LEU A 197 -37.58 20.28 10.14
N SER A 198 -38.31 19.31 10.67
CA SER A 198 -38.12 18.75 12.01
C SER A 198 -36.94 17.75 12.02
N PRO A 199 -36.31 17.46 13.18
CA PRO A 199 -35.18 16.55 13.25
C PRO A 199 -35.43 15.13 12.71
N THR A 200 -36.69 14.69 12.67
CA THR A 200 -37.11 13.38 12.15
C THR A 200 -37.52 13.39 10.68
N ASP A 201 -37.53 14.56 10.04
CA ASP A 201 -37.96 14.68 8.66
C ASP A 201 -36.82 14.28 7.71
N THR A 202 -37.18 13.72 6.56
CA THR A 202 -36.28 13.39 5.46
C THR A 202 -36.31 14.55 4.46
N PRO A 203 -35.17 15.15 4.10
CA PRO A 203 -35.14 16.17 3.04
C PRO A 203 -35.52 15.58 1.67
N GLY A 204 -36.35 16.29 0.92
CA GLY A 204 -36.87 15.81 -0.37
C GLY A 204 -37.80 14.60 -0.21
N ASP A 205 -37.90 13.79 -1.27
CA ASP A 205 -38.64 12.52 -1.25
C ASP A 205 -37.80 11.40 -0.61
N SER A 206 -36.47 11.47 -0.74
CA SER A 206 -35.52 10.54 -0.13
C SER A 206 -34.18 11.23 0.11
N ALA A 207 -33.52 10.90 1.22
CA ALA A 207 -32.17 11.35 1.54
C ALA A 207 -31.36 10.18 2.08
N GLU A 208 -30.17 9.95 1.51
CA GLU A 208 -29.32 8.80 1.81
C GLU A 208 -27.85 9.20 1.94
N LEU A 209 -27.22 8.88 3.07
CA LEU A 209 -25.77 9.00 3.22
C LEU A 209 -25.08 7.90 2.43
N LEU A 210 -24.12 8.30 1.60
CA LEU A 210 -23.38 7.40 0.73
C LEU A 210 -22.00 7.09 1.31
N THR A 211 -21.71 5.81 1.44
CA THR A 211 -20.37 5.29 1.72
C THR A 211 -20.04 4.20 0.71
N MET A 212 -18.79 3.75 0.67
CA MET A 212 -18.40 2.65 -0.19
C MET A 212 -17.63 1.57 0.55
N THR A 213 -17.81 0.34 0.08
CA THR A 213 -17.01 -0.82 0.47
C THR A 213 -16.11 -1.19 -0.69
N VAL A 214 -14.81 -1.30 -0.44
CA VAL A 214 -13.81 -1.76 -1.40
C VAL A 214 -13.36 -3.15 -1.01
N GLN A 215 -13.61 -4.12 -1.88
CA GLN A 215 -13.04 -5.46 -1.80
C GLN A 215 -11.93 -5.57 -2.83
N ALA A 216 -10.69 -5.77 -2.38
CA ALA A 216 -9.53 -5.92 -3.24
C ALA A 216 -9.01 -7.36 -3.15
N GLU A 217 -9.14 -8.09 -4.25
CA GLU A 217 -8.61 -9.44 -4.44
C GLU A 217 -7.31 -9.37 -5.23
N ASP A 218 -6.21 -9.86 -4.69
CA ASP A 218 -4.92 -9.90 -5.38
C ASP A 218 -4.80 -11.08 -6.35
N GLY A 219 -3.76 -11.08 -7.18
CA GLY A 219 -3.49 -12.17 -8.14
C GLY A 219 -3.20 -13.52 -7.48
N ASP A 220 -3.00 -13.53 -6.14
CA ASP A 220 -2.80 -14.74 -5.35
C ASP A 220 -4.12 -15.26 -4.75
N GLY A 221 -5.22 -14.51 -4.87
CA GLY A 221 -6.54 -14.81 -4.31
C GLY A 221 -6.71 -14.32 -2.87
N GLN A 222 -5.79 -13.54 -2.33
CA GLN A 222 -5.96 -12.90 -1.03
C GLN A 222 -6.92 -11.72 -1.15
N VAL A 223 -7.88 -11.64 -0.23
CA VAL A 223 -8.91 -10.60 -0.23
C VAL A 223 -8.73 -9.68 0.96
N MET A 224 -8.65 -8.38 0.67
CA MET A 224 -8.73 -7.31 1.65
C MET A 224 -10.06 -6.57 1.50
N LEU A 225 -10.71 -6.28 2.63
CA LEU A 225 -11.98 -5.59 2.68
C LEU A 225 -11.83 -4.27 3.44
N TYR A 226 -12.29 -3.18 2.84
CA TYR A 226 -12.33 -1.85 3.44
C TYR A 226 -13.78 -1.38 3.41
N GLU A 227 -14.34 -1.06 4.57
CA GLU A 227 -15.75 -0.71 4.72
C GLU A 227 -15.92 0.75 5.13
N GLU A 228 -17.08 1.31 4.82
CA GLU A 228 -17.48 2.67 5.22
C GLU A 228 -16.51 3.78 4.74
N LEU A 229 -15.93 3.62 3.55
CA LEU A 229 -15.05 4.63 2.99
C LEU A 229 -15.87 5.82 2.44
N GLY A 230 -15.38 7.03 2.70
CA GLY A 230 -15.92 8.28 2.18
C GLY A 230 -15.30 8.68 0.85
N PHE A 231 -16.01 9.52 0.09
CA PHE A 231 -15.55 10.03 -1.21
C PHE A 231 -14.64 11.25 -1.09
N ASP A 232 -14.93 12.12 -0.13
CA ASP A 232 -14.28 13.41 0.00
C ASP A 232 -13.04 13.33 0.90
N PRO A 233 -11.94 14.03 0.56
CA PRO A 233 -10.74 14.06 1.39
C PRO A 233 -10.95 14.59 2.81
N ASP A 234 -11.96 15.43 3.05
CA ASP A 234 -12.28 15.91 4.41
C ASP A 234 -12.92 14.83 5.29
N HIS A 235 -13.33 13.70 4.71
CA HIS A 235 -13.98 12.62 5.46
C HIS A 235 -12.98 11.86 6.34
N PRO A 236 -13.30 11.54 7.61
CA PRO A 236 -12.35 10.85 8.52
C PRO A 236 -11.86 9.48 8.03
N LYS A 237 -12.63 8.83 7.15
CA LYS A 237 -12.29 7.58 6.45
C LYS A 237 -12.29 7.79 4.93
N ALA A 238 -11.70 8.86 4.43
CA ALA A 238 -11.66 9.12 2.99
C ALA A 238 -10.95 7.98 2.25
N ILE A 239 -11.47 7.58 1.09
CA ILE A 239 -10.81 6.58 0.23
C ILE A 239 -9.42 7.06 -0.22
N SER A 240 -9.24 8.38 -0.40
CA SER A 240 -7.96 9.01 -0.71
C SER A 240 -6.91 8.82 0.39
N ASP A 241 -7.32 8.64 1.64
CA ASP A 241 -6.40 8.48 2.77
C ASP A 241 -6.10 6.99 3.01
N VAL A 242 -7.13 6.15 2.98
CA VAL A 242 -7.01 4.70 3.23
C VAL A 242 -6.32 3.99 2.05
N LEU A 243 -6.69 4.36 0.82
CA LEU A 243 -6.15 3.80 -0.41
C LEU A 243 -5.32 4.81 -1.21
N GLY A 244 -4.89 5.93 -0.63
CA GLY A 244 -4.02 6.88 -1.33
C GLY A 244 -2.67 6.28 -1.71
N LEU A 245 -2.00 6.81 -2.74
CA LEU A 245 -0.68 6.32 -3.20
C LEU A 245 0.40 6.34 -2.11
N THR A 246 0.27 7.24 -1.13
CA THR A 246 1.20 7.39 -0.01
C THR A 246 0.41 7.55 1.29
N PRO A 247 -0.06 6.46 1.92
CA PRO A 247 -0.80 6.56 3.17
C PRO A 247 0.13 7.07 4.27
N SER A 248 -0.44 7.82 5.21
CA SER A 248 0.33 8.43 6.31
C SER A 248 0.96 7.41 7.26
N ARG A 249 0.37 6.21 7.35
CA ARG A 249 0.85 5.12 8.18
C ARG A 249 1.73 4.18 7.37
N ARG A 250 2.97 3.98 7.83
CA ARG A 250 3.94 3.01 7.28
C ARG A 250 3.33 1.62 7.13
N ARG A 251 2.54 1.18 8.12
CA ARG A 251 1.83 -0.11 8.10
C ARG A 251 0.94 -0.22 6.87
N ASP A 252 0.04 0.74 6.67
CA ASP A 252 -0.90 0.76 5.54
C ASP A 252 -0.14 0.82 4.20
N ALA A 253 0.99 1.52 4.14
CA ALA A 253 1.84 1.57 2.94
C ALA A 253 2.40 0.21 2.54
N LEU A 254 2.64 -0.68 3.51
CA LEU A 254 3.25 -1.99 3.30
C LEU A 254 2.22 -3.09 3.06
N GLU A 255 1.12 -3.09 3.82
CA GLU A 255 0.12 -4.18 3.73
C GLU A 255 -1.00 -3.92 2.73
N ASN A 256 -1.32 -2.66 2.39
CA ASN A 256 -2.30 -2.37 1.36
C ASN A 256 -1.65 -2.48 -0.02
N LEU A 257 -1.75 -3.63 -0.68
CA LEU A 257 -1.16 -3.83 -2.01
C LEU A 257 -1.70 -2.84 -3.06
N PHE A 258 -2.97 -2.47 -2.97
CA PHE A 258 -3.64 -1.61 -3.94
C PHE A 258 -3.80 -0.19 -3.42
N ALA A 259 -3.76 0.75 -4.36
CA ALA A 259 -3.99 2.16 -4.15
C ALA A 259 -4.93 2.71 -5.23
N LEU A 260 -5.59 3.82 -4.93
CA LEU A 260 -6.34 4.64 -5.85
C LEU A 260 -5.51 5.89 -6.14
N GLU A 261 -4.98 6.00 -7.36
CA GLU A 261 -4.37 7.22 -7.87
C GLU A 261 -5.50 8.19 -8.20
N ILE A 262 -5.53 9.35 -7.55
CA ILE A 262 -6.53 10.40 -7.76
C ILE A 262 -5.83 11.68 -8.21
N GLY A 263 -6.16 12.14 -9.42
CA GLY A 263 -5.69 13.41 -9.96
C GLY A 263 -6.29 14.62 -9.23
N THR A 264 -5.59 15.76 -9.24
CA THR A 264 -5.97 16.97 -8.48
C THR A 264 -7.28 17.61 -8.94
N ASN A 265 -7.74 17.33 -10.16
CA ASN A 265 -9.01 17.86 -10.70
C ASN A 265 -10.19 16.91 -10.47
N ILE A 266 -9.96 15.74 -9.86
CA ILE A 266 -11.01 14.82 -9.45
C ILE A 266 -11.60 15.30 -8.12
N THR A 267 -12.88 15.68 -8.14
CA THR A 267 -13.65 15.99 -6.95
C THR A 267 -14.35 14.73 -6.44
N ALA A 268 -14.87 14.76 -5.21
CA ALA A 268 -15.64 13.64 -4.68
C ALA A 268 -16.88 13.32 -5.55
N PHE A 269 -17.49 14.35 -6.16
CA PHE A 269 -18.63 14.19 -7.07
C PHE A 269 -18.23 13.47 -8.37
N THR A 270 -17.14 13.89 -9.00
CA THR A 270 -16.66 13.26 -10.23
C THR A 270 -16.08 11.88 -9.99
N LEU A 271 -15.46 11.65 -8.82
CA LEU A 271 -15.07 10.32 -8.34
C LEU A 271 -16.28 9.39 -8.21
N ARG A 272 -17.35 9.85 -7.53
CA ARG A 272 -18.60 9.08 -7.40
C ARG A 272 -19.21 8.79 -8.77
N ALA A 273 -19.28 9.79 -9.65
CA ALA A 273 -19.79 9.62 -11.00
C ALA A 273 -18.94 8.64 -11.83
N GLY A 274 -17.61 8.72 -11.75
CA GLY A 274 -16.68 7.86 -12.48
C GLY A 274 -16.68 6.41 -12.01
N LEU A 275 -16.83 6.17 -10.71
CA LEU A 275 -16.94 4.81 -10.15
C LEU A 275 -18.31 4.20 -10.41
N PHE A 276 -19.39 4.95 -10.20
CA PHE A 276 -20.71 4.34 -10.09
C PHE A 276 -21.65 4.68 -11.26
N GLY A 277 -21.46 5.79 -11.97
CA GLY A 277 -22.39 6.23 -13.01
C GLY A 277 -23.82 6.30 -12.47
N SER A 278 -24.72 5.48 -12.99
CA SER A 278 -26.09 5.28 -12.45
C SER A 278 -26.28 4.00 -11.63
N GLY A 279 -25.26 3.14 -11.54
CA GLY A 279 -25.29 1.91 -10.76
C GLY A 279 -24.67 2.06 -9.37
N ASP A 280 -24.51 0.92 -8.67
CA ASP A 280 -24.00 0.86 -7.29
C ASP A 280 -22.78 -0.06 -7.14
N THR A 281 -22.24 -0.59 -8.24
CA THR A 281 -21.06 -1.48 -8.21
C THR A 281 -20.11 -1.13 -9.33
N TYR A 282 -18.83 -1.01 -8.95
CA TYR A 282 -17.70 -0.83 -9.86
C TYR A 282 -16.76 -2.02 -9.77
N ILE A 283 -16.20 -2.44 -10.91
CA ILE A 283 -15.21 -3.50 -10.94
C ILE A 283 -14.02 -3.02 -11.77
N ALA A 284 -12.87 -2.86 -11.12
CA ALA A 284 -11.59 -2.63 -11.78
C ALA A 284 -10.80 -3.95 -11.84
N ARG A 285 -10.23 -4.25 -13.01
CA ARG A 285 -9.25 -5.32 -13.18
C ARG A 285 -7.89 -4.68 -13.43
N LEU A 286 -6.90 -5.08 -12.65
CA LEU A 286 -5.55 -4.58 -12.78
C LEU A 286 -4.72 -5.58 -13.59
N ALA A 287 -3.88 -5.05 -14.47
CA ALA A 287 -3.00 -5.83 -15.35
C ALA A 287 -1.64 -5.14 -15.48
N GLY A 288 -0.63 -5.88 -15.98
CA GLY A 288 0.72 -5.37 -16.17
C GLY A 288 1.66 -5.65 -14.99
N GLY A 289 1.17 -6.27 -13.91
CA GLY A 289 2.01 -6.78 -12.84
C GLY A 289 2.87 -7.95 -13.31
N ASN A 290 4.18 -7.92 -13.06
CA ASN A 290 5.07 -9.03 -13.38
C ASN A 290 6.12 -9.23 -12.27
N ASP A 291 6.71 -10.43 -12.19
CA ASP A 291 7.72 -10.77 -11.19
C ASP A 291 9.15 -10.37 -11.64
N GLY A 292 9.26 -9.71 -12.79
CA GLY A 292 10.53 -9.24 -13.35
C GLY A 292 11.36 -10.34 -14.02
N ASN A 293 12.63 -10.05 -14.21
CA ASN A 293 13.66 -11.00 -14.58
C ASN A 293 14.21 -11.71 -13.33
N ALA A 294 14.82 -12.86 -13.54
CA ALA A 294 15.49 -13.59 -12.48
C ALA A 294 16.62 -12.72 -11.88
N PRO A 295 16.66 -12.55 -10.53
CA PRO A 295 17.67 -11.71 -9.92
C PRO A 295 19.09 -12.21 -10.20
N GLN A 296 19.98 -11.27 -10.51
CA GLN A 296 21.39 -11.53 -10.83
C GLN A 296 22.32 -11.10 -9.67
N ARG A 297 23.57 -11.60 -9.65
CA ARG A 297 24.58 -11.21 -8.64
C ARG A 297 24.77 -9.68 -8.61
N GLY A 298 24.97 -9.07 -9.78
CA GLY A 298 24.98 -7.63 -9.97
C GLY A 298 26.03 -6.85 -9.18
N SER A 299 25.68 -5.61 -8.80
CA SER A 299 26.50 -4.66 -8.02
C SER A 299 25.63 -4.04 -6.93
N ARG A 300 26.24 -3.64 -5.81
CA ARG A 300 25.59 -2.95 -4.68
C ARG A 300 24.74 -1.73 -5.07
N THR A 301 25.06 -1.07 -6.20
CA THR A 301 24.36 0.13 -6.67
C THR A 301 23.31 -0.15 -7.74
N THR A 302 23.17 -1.40 -8.19
CA THR A 302 22.23 -1.79 -9.25
C THR A 302 20.98 -2.39 -8.61
N PRO A 303 19.83 -1.67 -8.58
CA PRO A 303 18.61 -2.16 -7.96
C PRO A 303 18.17 -3.50 -8.54
N GLY A 304 17.56 -4.34 -7.69
CA GLY A 304 17.06 -5.65 -8.09
C GLY A 304 18.08 -6.78 -8.11
N THR A 305 19.35 -6.49 -7.84
CA THR A 305 20.41 -7.49 -7.77
C THR A 305 20.63 -8.01 -6.35
N TYR A 306 21.20 -9.20 -6.20
CA TYR A 306 21.50 -9.77 -4.89
C TYR A 306 22.49 -8.89 -4.10
N GLU A 307 23.51 -8.32 -4.75
CA GLU A 307 24.45 -7.43 -4.06
C GLU A 307 23.80 -6.14 -3.55
N ALA A 308 22.84 -5.57 -4.28
CA ALA A 308 22.09 -4.40 -3.81
C ALA A 308 21.20 -4.73 -2.61
N ALA A 309 20.48 -5.86 -2.68
CA ALA A 309 19.62 -6.30 -1.58
C ALA A 309 20.43 -6.70 -0.32
N LEU A 310 21.61 -7.30 -0.48
CA LEU A 310 22.54 -7.53 0.62
C LEU A 310 23.05 -6.22 1.23
N ALA A 311 23.32 -5.20 0.40
CA ALA A 311 23.73 -3.88 0.87
C ALA A 311 22.62 -3.17 1.68
N GLU A 312 21.34 -3.42 1.40
CA GLU A 312 20.23 -2.93 2.24
C GLU A 312 20.27 -3.55 3.65
N LEU A 313 20.56 -4.85 3.75
CA LEU A 313 20.70 -5.52 5.04
C LEU A 313 21.92 -5.02 5.83
N GLU A 314 23.01 -4.58 5.17
CA GLU A 314 24.16 -3.98 5.86
C GLU A 314 23.81 -2.70 6.63
N THR A 315 22.70 -2.03 6.30
CA THR A 315 22.24 -0.85 7.07
C THR A 315 21.67 -1.20 8.45
N LEU A 316 21.49 -2.49 8.73
CA LEU A 316 20.94 -3.01 9.99
C LEU A 316 22.09 -3.59 10.83
N GLU A 317 22.30 -3.03 12.01
CA GLU A 317 23.41 -3.42 12.90
C GLU A 317 23.17 -4.77 13.63
N ASP A 318 21.92 -5.23 13.68
CA ASP A 318 21.49 -6.35 14.52
C ASP A 318 21.37 -7.70 13.76
N ILE A 319 21.83 -7.82 12.51
CA ILE A 319 21.70 -9.06 11.75
C ILE A 319 22.86 -10.02 12.07
N SER A 320 22.51 -11.23 12.50
CA SER A 320 23.48 -12.28 12.87
C SER A 320 23.61 -13.41 11.84
N ILE A 321 22.58 -13.61 11.02
CA ILE A 321 22.51 -14.68 10.01
C ILE A 321 21.97 -14.09 8.71
N VAL A 322 22.60 -14.38 7.58
CA VAL A 322 22.14 -13.95 6.25
C VAL A 322 21.97 -15.17 5.35
N ALA A 323 20.87 -15.24 4.61
CA ALA A 323 20.65 -16.28 3.61
C ALA A 323 19.99 -15.72 2.35
N ALA A 324 20.27 -16.37 1.20
CA ALA A 324 19.62 -16.09 -0.08
C ALA A 324 18.97 -17.38 -0.63
N PRO A 325 17.80 -17.79 -0.10
CA PRO A 325 17.17 -19.05 -0.47
C PRO A 325 16.85 -19.14 -1.96
N GLY A 326 17.16 -20.29 -2.58
CA GLY A 326 16.89 -20.52 -4.01
C GLY A 326 17.89 -19.88 -4.98
N HIS A 327 18.92 -19.21 -4.47
CA HIS A 327 20.01 -18.67 -5.28
C HIS A 327 21.29 -19.51 -5.15
N SER A 328 21.97 -19.70 -6.28
CA SER A 328 23.33 -20.23 -6.34
C SER A 328 24.08 -19.51 -7.45
N ALA A 329 25.35 -19.19 -7.20
CA ALA A 329 26.27 -18.68 -8.23
C ALA A 329 26.70 -19.80 -9.21
N TYR A 330 26.49 -21.07 -8.84
CA TYR A 330 26.79 -22.21 -9.69
C TYR A 330 25.57 -22.56 -10.56
N ALA A 331 25.82 -22.92 -11.81
CA ALA A 331 24.79 -23.54 -12.64
C ALA A 331 24.27 -24.81 -11.95
N GLN A 332 22.96 -25.06 -12.06
CA GLN A 332 22.35 -26.33 -11.62
C GLN A 332 23.26 -27.46 -12.13
N PHE A 333 23.67 -28.41 -11.27
CA PHE A 333 24.54 -29.57 -11.54
C PHE A 333 26.06 -29.53 -11.21
N GLN A 334 26.59 -28.57 -10.42
CA GLN A 334 27.97 -28.70 -9.89
C GLN A 334 28.07 -29.23 -8.44
N GLY A 335 27.03 -29.87 -7.91
CA GLY A 335 27.04 -30.41 -6.55
C GLY A 335 26.43 -31.81 -6.45
N ILE A 336 27.22 -32.83 -6.78
CA ILE A 336 27.27 -34.11 -6.07
C ILE A 336 28.75 -34.43 -5.88
#